data_AF-A0A942JGP3-F1
#
_entry.id   AF-A0A942JGP3-F1
#
_cell.length_a   1.000
_cell.length_b   1.000
_cell.length_c   1.000
_cell.angle_alpha   90.00
_cell.angle_beta   90.00
_cell.angle_gamma   90.00
#
_symmetry.space_group_name_H-M   'P 1'
#
loop_
_entity.id
_entity.type
_entity.pdbx_description
1 polymer ?
#
loop_
_entity_poly.entity_id
_entity_poly.type
_entity_poly.pdbx_seq_one_letter_code
_entity_poly.pdbx_strand_id
1 'polypeptide(L)'
;MKDLSAAQVASRERTLLIALLLGMWAPLATGYAVLLSHSTTQVADFIRRTVDLVALFTSWFIFRTAREHPELTGAQVRGREYIAGIFVAIVLVWPVRF
;
A
#
# COMPACT_ATOMS: atom_id res chain seq x y z
N MET A 1 1.09 25.49 -0.79
CA MET A 1 1.79 24.22 -1.12
C MET A 1 3.14 24.62 -1.70
N LYS A 2 4.27 24.11 -1.18
CA LYS A 2 5.58 24.40 -1.77
C LYS A 2 5.69 23.64 -3.10
N ASP A 3 5.97 24.34 -4.19
CA ASP A 3 6.23 23.71 -5.48
C ASP A 3 7.45 22.80 -5.35
N LEU A 4 7.22 21.50 -5.49
CA LEU A 4 8.27 20.50 -5.43
C LEU A 4 9.05 20.54 -6.74
N SER A 5 10.38 20.58 -6.66
CA SER A 5 11.20 20.50 -7.88
C SER A 5 11.05 19.11 -8.51
N ALA A 6 11.19 19.01 -9.83
CA ALA A 6 11.08 17.74 -10.56
C ALA A 6 11.99 16.63 -9.98
N ALA A 7 13.15 17.01 -9.46
CA ALA A 7 14.08 16.09 -8.78
C ALA A 7 13.52 15.54 -7.46
N GLN A 8 12.83 16.36 -6.66
CA GLN A 8 12.20 15.92 -5.40
C GLN A 8 11.03 14.96 -5.66
N VAL A 9 10.26 15.21 -6.72
CA VAL A 9 9.15 14.34 -7.15
C VAL A 9 9.67 12.97 -7.61
N ALA A 10 10.72 12.95 -8.45
CA ALA A 10 11.34 11.71 -8.91
C ALA A 10 11.97 10.90 -7.76
N SER A 11 12.61 11.57 -6.79
CA SER A 11 13.18 10.92 -5.61
C SER A 11 12.09 10.28 -4.72
N ARG A 12 10.94 10.93 -4.56
CA ARG A 12 9.79 10.37 -3.82
C ARG A 12 9.19 9.15 -4.52
N GLU A 13 9.02 9.20 -5.85
CA GLU A 13 8.56 8.05 -6.62
C GLU A 13 9.50 6.85 -6.45
N ARG A 14 10.81 7.08 -6.55
CA ARG A 14 11.82 6.03 -6.36
C ARG A 14 11.80 5.45 -4.96
N THR A 15 11.64 6.30 -3.93
CA THR A 15 11.52 5.85 -2.54
C THR A 15 10.28 4.97 -2.34
N LEU A 16 9.14 5.36 -2.91
CA LEU A 16 7.91 4.57 -2.86
C LEU A 16 8.06 3.22 -3.57
N LEU A 17 8.70 3.21 -4.74
CA LEU A 17 8.93 1.97 -5.51
C LEU A 17 9.87 1.02 -4.75
N ILE A 18 10.94 1.55 -4.13
CA ILE A 18 11.84 0.77 -3.29
C ILE A 18 11.09 0.20 -2.07
N ALA A 19 10.28 1.01 -1.38
CA ALA A 19 9.49 0.55 -0.25
C ALA A 19 8.51 -0.56 -0.64
N LEU A 20 7.94 -0.48 -1.86
CA LEU A 20 7.03 -1.48 -2.41
C LEU A 20 7.76 -2.80 -2.74
N LEU A 21 8.93 -2.73 -3.38
CA LEU A 21 9.74 -3.91 -3.69
C LEU A 21 10.24 -4.61 -2.41
N LEU A 22 10.70 -3.83 -1.42
CA LEU A 22 11.10 -4.38 -0.11
C LEU A 22 9.91 -4.96 0.64
N GLY A 23 8.75 -4.30 0.59
CA GLY A 23 7.51 -4.78 1.20
C GLY A 23 6.99 -6.07 0.58
N MET A 24 7.24 -6.31 -0.72
CA MET A 24 6.79 -7.51 -1.44
C MET A 24 7.35 -8.81 -0.86
N TRP A 25 8.51 -8.76 -0.21
CA TRP A 25 9.13 -9.94 0.37
C TRP A 25 8.32 -10.50 1.55
N ALA A 26 7.70 -9.63 2.35
CA ALA A 26 7.02 -10.05 3.58
C ALA A 26 5.76 -10.90 3.34
N PRO A 27 4.85 -10.56 2.40
CA PRO A 27 3.71 -11.44 2.04
C PRO A 27 4.14 -12.76 1.43
N LEU A 28 5.20 -12.77 0.60
CA LEU A 28 5.69 -14.01 0.00
C LEU A 28 6.21 -14.99 1.07
N ALA A 29 7.00 -14.50 2.02
CA ALA A 29 7.52 -15.31 3.12
C ALA A 29 6.39 -15.79 4.06
N THR A 30 5.44 -14.92 4.41
CA THR A 30 4.32 -15.28 5.29
C THR A 30 3.28 -16.17 4.60
N GLY A 31 3.07 -16.03 3.29
CA GLY A 31 2.22 -16.91 2.51
C GLY A 31 2.78 -18.34 2.43
N TYR A 32 4.11 -18.46 2.27
CA TYR A 32 4.78 -19.76 2.35
C TYR A 32 4.64 -20.39 3.75
N ALA A 33 4.79 -19.59 4.81
CA ALA A 33 4.59 -20.07 6.18
C ALA A 33 3.15 -20.56 6.43
N VAL A 34 2.14 -19.84 5.94
CA VAL A 34 0.73 -20.24 6.01
C VAL A 34 0.47 -21.60 5.36
N LEU A 35 1.02 -21.83 4.17
CA LEU A 35 0.89 -23.11 3.46
C LEU A 35 1.48 -24.28 4.25
N LEU A 36 2.49 -24.03 5.09
CA LEU A 36 3.16 -25.06 5.87
C LEU A 36 2.59 -25.24 7.29
N SER A 37 2.00 -24.18 7.87
CA SER A 37 1.75 -24.13 9.31
C SER A 37 0.33 -24.50 9.72
N HIS A 38 -0.67 -24.40 8.85
CA HIS A 38 -2.09 -24.52 9.20
C HIS A 38 -2.54 -23.65 10.41
N SER A 39 -1.74 -22.65 10.81
CA SER A 39 -1.99 -21.83 11.99
C SER A 39 -2.85 -20.62 11.63
N THR A 40 -3.96 -20.47 12.34
CA THR A 40 -4.85 -19.30 12.24
C THR A 40 -4.10 -17.99 12.49
N THR A 41 -3.10 -17.98 13.37
CA THR A 41 -2.27 -16.80 13.65
C THR A 41 -1.39 -16.42 12.47
N GLN A 42 -0.83 -17.40 11.76
CA GLN A 42 -0.02 -17.12 10.57
C GLN A 42 -0.87 -16.65 9.39
N VAL A 43 -2.10 -17.15 9.26
CA VAL A 43 -3.06 -16.64 8.28
C VAL A 43 -3.39 -15.18 8.55
N ALA A 44 -3.60 -14.81 9.82
CA ALA A 44 -3.85 -13.43 10.21
C ALA A 44 -2.65 -12.51 9.91
N ASP A 45 -1.42 -12.96 10.19
CA ASP A 45 -0.21 -12.18 9.86
C ASP A 45 -0.01 -12.03 8.34
N PHE A 46 -0.25 -13.09 7.56
CA PHE A 46 -0.19 -13.02 6.10
C PHE A 46 -1.20 -12.04 5.51
N ILE A 47 -2.46 -12.06 5.97
CA ILE A 47 -3.49 -11.11 5.53
C ILE A 47 -3.05 -9.68 5.86
N ARG A 48 -2.54 -9.44 7.08
CA ARG A 48 -2.04 -8.13 7.50
C ARG A 48 -0.93 -7.63 6.57
N ARG A 49 0.10 -8.43 6.33
CA ARG A 49 1.23 -8.07 5.45
C ARG A 49 0.79 -7.82 4.01
N THR A 50 -0.18 -8.59 3.53
CA THR A 50 -0.75 -8.42 2.18
C THR A 50 -1.49 -7.09 2.05
N VAL A 51 -2.29 -6.72 3.05
CA VAL A 51 -3.01 -5.43 3.04
C VAL A 51 -2.07 -4.24 3.13
N ASP A 52 -1.03 -4.31 3.96
CA ASP A 52 0.00 -3.28 4.03
C ASP A 52 0.65 -3.06 2.65
N LEU A 53 0.92 -4.14 1.92
CA LEU A 53 1.49 -4.06 0.57
C LEU A 53 0.50 -3.45 -0.43
N VAL A 54 -0.78 -3.83 -0.38
CA VAL A 54 -1.84 -3.26 -1.24
C VAL A 54 -2.03 -1.77 -0.96
N ALA A 55 -1.93 -1.34 0.31
CA ALA A 55 -2.01 0.06 0.69
C ALA A 55 -0.88 0.88 0.06
N LEU A 56 0.37 0.39 0.19
CA LEU A 56 1.54 1.01 -0.41
C LEU A 56 1.45 1.04 -1.94
N PHE A 57 1.00 -0.05 -2.55
CA PHE A 57 0.78 -0.13 -3.99
C PHE A 57 -0.26 0.87 -4.47
N THR A 58 -1.39 0.99 -3.78
CA THR A 58 -2.45 1.93 -4.13
C THR A 58 -1.97 3.38 -4.01
N SER A 59 -1.23 3.70 -2.95
CA SER A 59 -0.62 5.03 -2.76
C SER A 59 0.36 5.38 -3.88
N TRP A 60 1.24 4.46 -4.25
CA TRP A 60 2.17 4.64 -5.38
C TRP A 60 1.44 4.78 -6.72
N PHE A 61 0.45 3.93 -6.98
CA PHE A 61 -0.33 3.93 -8.22
C PHE A 61 -1.07 5.26 -8.40
N ILE A 62 -1.72 5.75 -7.35
CA ILE A 62 -2.41 7.04 -7.37
C ILE A 62 -1.43 8.19 -7.60
N PHE A 63 -0.27 8.18 -6.92
CA PHE A 63 0.77 9.19 -7.13
C PHE A 63 1.30 9.19 -8.57
N ARG A 64 1.45 8.01 -9.18
CA ARG A 64 1.90 7.87 -10.57
C ARG A 64 0.83 8.35 -11.57
N THR A 65 -0.42 7.92 -11.43
CA THR A 65 -1.52 8.35 -12.30
C THR A 65 -1.77 9.86 -12.21
N ALA A 66 -1.70 10.45 -11.01
CA ALA A 66 -1.83 11.90 -10.83
C ALA A 66 -0.72 12.71 -11.51
N ARG A 67 0.46 12.09 -11.73
CA ARG A 67 1.56 12.71 -12.47
C ARG A 67 1.44 12.55 -13.99
N GLU A 68 0.92 11.41 -14.46
CA GLU A 68 0.75 11.14 -15.90
C GLU A 68 -0.45 11.86 -16.52
N HIS A 69 -1.44 12.22 -15.71
CA HIS A 69 -2.65 12.92 -16.16
C HIS A 69 -2.98 14.12 -15.25
N PRO A 70 -2.28 15.27 -15.41
CA PRO A 70 -2.53 16.48 -14.61
C PRO A 70 -3.93 17.09 -14.82
N GLU A 71 -4.66 16.69 -15.87
CA GLU A 71 -6.06 17.09 -16.13
C GLU A 71 -7.10 16.33 -15.29
N LEU A 72 -6.74 15.23 -14.61
CA LEU A 72 -7.69 14.51 -13.75
C LEU A 72 -7.93 15.30 -12.45
N THR A 73 -9.12 15.89 -12.36
CA THR A 73 -9.58 16.74 -11.26
C THR A 73 -9.31 16.09 -9.90
N GLY A 74 -8.58 16.78 -9.02
CA GLY A 74 -8.18 16.30 -7.68
C GLY A 74 -9.31 15.89 -6.72
N ALA A 75 -10.58 15.96 -7.13
CA ALA A 75 -11.73 15.40 -6.41
C ALA A 75 -11.85 13.87 -6.58
N GLN A 76 -11.52 13.31 -7.76
CA GLN A 76 -11.63 11.86 -8.03
C GLN A 76 -10.49 11.05 -7.38
N VAL A 77 -9.30 11.66 -7.32
CA VAL A 77 -8.11 11.08 -6.68
C VAL A 77 -8.34 10.92 -5.16
N ARG A 78 -8.85 11.95 -4.50
CA ARG A 78 -9.13 11.94 -3.05
C ARG A 78 -10.18 10.91 -2.63
N GLY A 79 -11.22 10.70 -3.45
CA GLY A 79 -12.24 9.69 -3.14
C GLY A 79 -11.68 8.27 -3.14
N ARG A 80 -10.77 7.96 -4.07
CA ARG A 80 -10.11 6.64 -4.15
C ARG A 80 -9.09 6.44 -3.04
N GLU A 81 -8.32 7.47 -2.67
CA GLU A 81 -7.42 7.43 -1.51
C GLU A 81 -8.17 7.21 -0.20
N TYR A 82 -9.35 7.84 -0.03
CA TYR A 82 -10.16 7.72 1.17
C TYR A 82 -10.77 6.32 1.33
N ILE A 83 -11.32 5.75 0.25
CA ILE A 83 -11.87 4.38 0.26
C ILE A 83 -10.76 3.36 0.50
N ALA A 84 -9.60 3.53 -0.14
CA ALA A 84 -8.44 2.66 0.09
C ALA A 84 -7.93 2.78 1.54
N GLY A 85 -7.85 4.00 2.09
CA GLY A 85 -7.45 4.25 3.47
C GLY A 85 -8.41 3.64 4.49
N ILE A 86 -9.73 3.72 4.26
CA ILE A 86 -10.74 3.08 5.11
C ILE A 86 -10.64 1.56 5.04
N PHE A 87 -10.46 0.99 3.84
CA PHE A 87 -10.35 -0.46 3.68
C PHE A 87 -9.12 -0.99 4.43
N VAL A 88 -7.99 -0.30 4.31
CA VAL A 88 -6.75 -0.62 5.03
C VAL A 88 -6.93 -0.46 6.54
N ALA A 89 -7.56 0.62 7.00
CA ALA A 89 -7.83 0.84 8.42
C ALA A 89 -8.74 -0.25 9.01
N ILE A 90 -9.80 -0.65 8.29
CA ILE A 90 -10.70 -1.73 8.72
C ILE A 90 -9.93 -3.04 8.84
N VAL A 91 -9.12 -3.39 7.84
CA VAL A 91 -8.35 -4.64 7.86
C VAL A 91 -7.22 -4.60 8.90
N LEU A 92 -6.66 -3.44 9.21
CA LEU A 92 -5.63 -3.30 10.25
C LEU A 92 -6.19 -3.31 11.69
N VAL A 93 -7.41 -2.80 11.89
CA VAL A 93 -8.05 -2.71 13.22
C VAL A 93 -8.73 -4.03 13.59
N TRP A 94 -9.12 -4.87 12.63
CA TRP A 94 -9.93 -6.05 12.88
C TRP A 94 -9.23 -7.31 13.44
N PRO A 95 -7.93 -7.62 13.22
CA PRO A 95 -7.43 -8.95 13.58
C PRO A 95 -6.86 -9.07 15.01
N VAL A 96 -6.83 -8.01 15.82
CA VAL A 96 -6.15 -8.03 17.15
C VAL A 96 -7.13 -8.28 18.31
N ARG A 97 -7.95 -9.31 18.19
CA ARG A 97 -8.66 -9.93 19.33
C ARG A 97 -8.72 -11.44 19.15
N PHE A 98 -7.57 -12.09 19.30
CA PHE A 98 -7.47 -13.52 19.61
C PHE A 98 -6.42 -13.71 20.70
#